data_AF-A0A843WTT6-F1
#
_entry.id   AF-A0A843WTT6-F1
#
_cell.length_a   1.000
_cell.length_b   1.000
_cell.length_c   1.000
_cell.angle_alpha   90.00
_cell.angle_beta   90.00
_cell.angle_gamma   90.00
#
_symmetry.space_group_name_H-M   'P 1'
#
loop_
_entity.id
_entity.type
_entity.pdbx_description
1 polymer ?
#
loop_
_entity_poly.entity_id
_entity_poly.type
_entity_poly.pdbx_seq_one_letter_code
_entity_poly.pdbx_strand_id
1 'polypeptide(L)' 'MEMWEKLRITYEGTNKVKETRIDILVAQYERFQMQQGESISQMYSRFRDITNGLAGLEKN' A
#
# COMPACT_ATOMS: atom_id res chain seq x y z
N MET A 1 -28.12 -18.02 8.19
CA MET A 1 -27.81 -16.67 7.67
C MET A 1 -26.44 -16.15 8.13
N GLU A 2 -25.89 -16.62 9.26
CA GLU A 2 -24.62 -16.12 9.82
C GLU A 2 -23.37 -16.34 8.94
N MET A 3 -23.31 -17.43 8.18
CA MET A 3 -22.14 -17.75 7.36
C MET A 3 -21.91 -16.74 6.21
N TRP A 4 -22.98 -16.28 5.57
CA TRP A 4 -22.91 -15.27 4.51
C TRP A 4 -22.56 -13.88 5.05
N GLU A 5 -23.04 -13.55 6.25
CA GLU A 5 -22.73 -12.28 6.89
C GLU A 5 -21.24 -12.20 7.28
N LYS A 6 -20.69 -13.31 7.79
CA LYS A 6 -19.26 -13.40 8.12
C LYS A 6 -18.38 -13.28 6.88
N LEU A 7 -18.79 -13.86 5.75
CA LEU A 7 -18.10 -13.72 4.46
C LEU A 7 -18.13 -12.28 3.97
N ARG A 8 -19.29 -11.62 4.03
CA ARG A 8 -19.46 -10.21 3.63
C ARG A 8 -18.59 -9.27 4.47
N ILE A 9 -18.63 -9.41 5.80
CA ILE A 9 -17.80 -8.61 6.72
C ILE A 9 -16.31 -8.84 6.46
N THR A 10 -15.90 -10.09 6.22
CA THR A 10 -14.49 -10.41 5.92
C THR A 10 -14.06 -9.80 4.59
N TYR A 11 -14.91 -9.87 3.56
CA TYR A 11 -14.63 -9.32 2.23
C TYR A 11 -14.61 -7.79 2.23
N GLU A 12 -15.60 -7.15 2.83
CA GLU A 12 -15.65 -5.69 3.01
C GLU A 12 -14.49 -5.19 3.89
N GLY A 13 -14.16 -5.91 4.97
CA GLY A 13 -13.00 -5.62 5.80
C GLY A 13 -11.68 -5.76 5.04
N THR A 14 -11.57 -6.78 4.17
CA THR A 14 -10.40 -6.98 3.30
C THR A 14 -10.28 -5.87 2.27
N ASN A 15 -11.39 -5.43 1.65
CA ASN A 15 -11.39 -4.33 0.70
C ASN A 15 -11.05 -2.99 1.36
N LYS A 16 -11.63 -2.68 2.53
CA LYS A 16 -11.28 -1.48 3.31
C LYS A 16 -9.81 -1.45 3.70
N VAL A 17 -9.24 -2.59 4.09
CA VAL A 17 -7.80 -2.70 4.41
C VAL A 17 -6.93 -2.52 3.16
N LYS A 18 -7.35 -3.05 2.01
CA LYS A 18 -6.67 -2.82 0.72
C LYS A 18 -6.70 -1.34 0.32
N GLU A 19 -7.87 -0.70 0.39
CA GLU A 19 -8.05 0.74 0.11
C GLU A 19 -7.20 1.59 1.05
N THR A 20 -7.28 1.36 2.36
CA THR A 20 -6.46 2.07 3.36
C THR A 20 -4.96 1.92 3.07
N ARG A 21 -4.52 0.73 2.63
CA ARG A 21 -3.12 0.49 2.28
C ARG A 21 -2.70 1.24 1.02
N ILE A 22 -3.57 1.35 0.01
CA ILE A 22 -3.33 2.17 -1.18
C ILE A 22 -3.18 3.63 -0.78
N ASP A 23 -4.11 4.17 0.02
CA ASP A 23 -4.08 5.57 0.46
C ASP A 23 -2.79 5.91 1.21
N ILE A 24 -2.33 4.99 2.07
CA ILE A 24 -1.04 5.14 2.77
C ILE A 24 0.13 5.17 1.79
N LEU A 25 0.16 4.26 0.82
CA LEU A 25 1.25 4.17 -0.17
C LEU A 25 1.26 5.38 -1.12
N VAL A 26 0.08 5.88 -1.53
CA VAL A 26 -0.05 7.10 -2.33
C VAL A 26 0.47 8.31 -1.54
N ALA A 27 0.06 8.46 -0.27
CA ALA A 27 0.55 9.54 0.57
C ALA A 27 2.08 9.47 0.80
N GLN A 28 2.66 8.26 0.89
CA GLN A 28 4.11 8.05 0.97
C GLN A 28 4.81 8.41 -0.33
N TYR A 29 4.23 8.07 -1.48
CA TYR A 29 4.75 8.40 -2.80
C TYR A 29 4.72 9.92 -3.05
N GLU A 30 3.60 10.59 -2.79
CA GLU A 30 3.45 12.04 -2.99
C GLU A 30 4.40 12.86 -2.10
N ARG A 31 4.66 12.40 -0.88
CA ARG A 31 5.57 13.05 0.07
C ARG A 31 7.01 12.56 -0.06
N PHE A 32 7.29 11.68 -1.01
CA PHE A 32 8.58 11.04 -1.13
C PHE A 32 9.66 12.09 -1.43
N GLN A 33 10.66 12.11 -0.56
CA GLN A 33 11.83 12.94 -0.73
C GLN A 33 13.06 12.18 -0.24
N MET A 34 14.20 12.53 -0.82
CA MET A 34 15.49 12.04 -0.35
C MET A 34 15.78 12.66 1.01
N GLN A 35 16.26 11.85 1.95
CA GLN A 35 16.61 12.32 3.29
C GLN A 35 18.04 12.88 3.32
N GLN A 36 18.31 13.81 4.23
CA GLN A 36 19.65 14.35 4.40
C GLN A 36 20.61 13.26 4.88
N GLY A 37 21.73 13.07 4.17
CA GLY A 37 22.71 12.02 4.47
C GLY A 37 22.34 10.63 3.94
N GLU A 38 21.20 10.50 3.25
CA GLU A 38 20.84 9.27 2.56
C GLU A 38 21.70 9.09 1.29
N SER A 39 22.11 7.86 0.99
CA SER A 39 22.74 7.55 -0.30
C SER A 39 21.69 7.35 -1.40
N ILE A 40 22.07 7.59 -2.65
CA ILE A 40 21.20 7.37 -3.82
C ILE A 40 20.67 5.92 -3.85
N SER A 41 21.50 4.94 -3.46
CA SER A 41 21.09 3.53 -3.43
C SER A 41 20.01 3.25 -2.38
N GLN A 42 20.14 3.84 -1.19
CA GLN A 42 19.14 3.72 -0.11
C GLN A 42 17.82 4.39 -0.51
N MET A 43 17.89 5.60 -1.06
CA MET A 43 16.73 6.33 -1.57
C MET A 43 16.00 5.51 -2.64
N TYR A 44 16.75 4.99 -3.60
CA TYR A 44 16.20 4.19 -4.69
C TYR A 44 15.56 2.88 -4.21
N SER A 45 16.11 2.24 -3.18
CA SER A 45 15.48 1.06 -2.56
C SER A 45 14.11 1.40 -1.97
N ARG A 46 14.02 2.47 -1.16
CA ARG A 46 12.74 2.90 -0.57
C ARG A 46 11.73 3.29 -1.64
N PHE A 47 12.17 4.01 -2.67
CA PHE A 47 11.32 4.37 -3.80
C PHE A 47 10.75 3.13 -4.50
N ARG A 48 11.62 2.14 -4.76
CA ARG A 48 11.24 0.86 -5.36
C ARG A 48 10.24 0.08 -4.50
N ASP A 49 10.39 0.11 -3.18
CA ASP A 49 9.46 -0.57 -2.27
C ASP A 49 8.06 0.04 -2.32
N ILE A 50 7.96 1.37 -2.39
CA ILE A 50 6.69 2.09 -2.54
C ILE A 50 6.04 1.78 -3.90
N THR A 51 6.80 1.85 -4.99
CA THR A 51 6.25 1.58 -6.34
C THR A 51 5.86 0.12 -6.52
N ASN A 52 6.61 -0.84 -5.96
CA ASN A 52 6.24 -2.25 -5.95
C ASN A 52 4.98 -2.51 -5.11
N GLY A 53 4.83 -1.80 -3.99
CA GLY A 53 3.63 -1.85 -3.16
C GLY A 53 2.38 -1.39 -3.93
N LEU A 54 2.50 -0.30 -4.70
CA LEU A 54 1.43 0.21 -5.55
C LEU A 54 1.15 -0.72 -6.74
N ALA A 55 2.17 -1.19 -7.45
CA ALA A 55 2.03 -2.08 -8.61
C ALA A 55 1.50 -3.48 -8.24
N GLY A 56 1.80 -3.97 -7.03
CA GLY A 56 1.27 -5.24 -6.53
C GLY A 56 -0.25 -5.21 -6.28
N LEU A 57 -0.86 -4.02 -6.23
CA LEU A 57 -2.29 -3.84 -6.01
C LEU A 57 -3.08 -3.75 -7.33
N GLU A 58 -2.43 -3.43 -8.46
CA GLU A 58 -3.04 -3.45 -9.80
C GLU A 58 -3.23 -4.87 -10.37
N LYS A 59 -2.57 -5.88 -9.80
CA LYS A 59 -2.59 -7.28 -10.31
C LYS A 59 -3.75 -8.16 -9.79
N ASN A 60 -4.87 -7.59 -9.32
CA ASN A 60 -6.05 -8.37 -8.93
C ASN A 60 -7.31 -7.95 -9.68
#